data_AF-A0A2V4CWJ7-F1
#
_entry.id   AF-A0A2V4CWJ7-F1
#
_cell.length_a   1.000
_cell.length_b   1.000
_cell.length_c   1.000
_cell.angle_alpha   90.00
_cell.angle_beta   90.00
_cell.angle_gamma   90.00
#
_symmetry.space_group_name_H-M   'P 1'
#
loop_
_entity.id
_entity.type
_entity.pdbx_description
1 polymer ?
#
loop_
_entity_poly.entity_id
_entity_poly.type
_entity_poly.pdbx_seq_one_letter_code
_entity_poly.pdbx_strand_id
1 'polypeptide(L)'
;MTPEKIRLAELGEIPSEAKLPTPHGEFKIRVFHEAETGMDHVVLTLGDMSGPDPVLVRMHSECLTGDVFGSMRCDCGAQLNAAMDMVRERGWGALLYLRQEGRGIGLHAKIQAYHLQDEGA
;
A
#
# COMPACT_ATOMS: atom_id res chain seq x y z
N MET A 1 9.46 24.07 8.98
CA MET A 1 8.11 23.65 8.55
C MET A 1 7.75 22.47 9.43
N THR A 2 6.92 22.69 10.45
CA THR A 2 6.38 21.59 11.26
C THR A 2 5.65 20.66 10.29
N PRO A 3 5.86 19.32 10.34
CA PRO A 3 5.05 18.43 9.53
C PRO A 3 3.60 18.66 9.93
N GLU A 4 2.75 19.05 8.97
CA GLU A 4 1.32 19.00 9.19
C GLU A 4 0.98 17.57 9.63
N LYS A 5 0.27 17.45 10.74
CA LYS A 5 -0.04 16.15 11.33
C LYS A 5 -1.09 15.47 10.45
N ILE A 6 -0.65 14.53 9.62
CA ILE A 6 -1.55 13.60 8.92
C ILE A 6 -2.50 12.98 9.95
N ARG A 7 -3.81 13.19 9.76
CA ARG A 7 -4.85 12.64 10.63
C ARG A 7 -5.47 11.41 10.00
N LEU A 8 -5.00 10.26 10.47
CA LEU A 8 -5.59 8.95 10.17
C LEU A 8 -6.61 8.58 11.26
N ALA A 9 -7.80 8.16 10.85
CA ALA A 9 -8.85 7.74 11.75
C ALA A 9 -9.59 6.50 11.24
N GLU A 10 -10.19 5.76 12.16
CA GLU A 10 -11.26 4.82 11.85
C GLU A 10 -12.59 5.58 11.77
N LEU A 11 -13.41 5.22 10.79
CA LEU A 11 -14.70 5.87 10.58
C LEU A 11 -15.84 4.93 11.01
N GLY A 12 -16.79 5.48 11.77
CA GLY A 12 -18.03 4.81 12.13
C GLY A 12 -17.92 3.82 13.29
N GLU A 13 -19.06 3.24 13.66
CA GLU A 13 -19.17 2.25 14.74
C GLU A 13 -18.76 0.83 14.31
N ILE A 14 -18.77 0.57 12.99
CA ILE A 14 -18.41 -0.72 12.42
C ILE A 14 -16.92 -0.66 12.01
N PRO A 15 -16.05 -1.52 12.56
CA PRO A 15 -14.63 -1.54 12.19
C PRO A 15 -14.44 -1.83 10.69
N SER A 16 -13.55 -1.08 10.06
CA SER A 16 -13.14 -1.25 8.66
C SER A 16 -12.06 -2.33 8.52
N GLU A 17 -12.36 -3.54 9.00
CA GLU A 17 -11.42 -4.67 9.07
C GLU A 17 -12.06 -5.98 8.60
N ALA A 18 -11.31 -6.81 7.87
CA ALA A 18 -11.78 -8.11 7.38
C ALA A 18 -10.65 -9.11 7.14
N LYS A 19 -10.99 -10.38 6.95
CA LYS A 19 -10.07 -11.38 6.38
C LYS A 19 -9.92 -11.15 4.87
N LEU A 20 -8.70 -11.24 4.37
CA LEU A 20 -8.36 -11.10 2.96
C LEU A 20 -7.52 -12.32 2.52
N PRO A 21 -8.17 -13.40 2.05
CA PRO A 21 -7.45 -14.51 1.44
C PRO A 21 -6.87 -14.08 0.10
N THR A 22 -5.57 -14.33 -0.09
CA THR A 22 -4.84 -14.02 -1.33
C THR A 22 -3.99 -15.23 -1.74
N PRO A 23 -3.47 -15.27 -2.98
CA PRO A 23 -2.44 -16.24 -3.37
C PRO A 23 -1.18 -16.22 -2.48
N HIS A 24 -0.93 -15.08 -1.82
CA HIS A 24 0.22 -14.86 -0.95
C HIS A 24 -0.05 -15.16 0.52
N GLY A 25 -1.24 -15.64 0.89
CA GLY A 25 -1.60 -15.97 2.28
C GLY A 25 -2.95 -15.40 2.72
N GLU A 26 -3.38 -15.82 3.91
CA GLU A 26 -4.59 -15.31 4.57
C GLU A 26 -4.23 -14.10 5.43
N PHE A 27 -4.37 -12.91 4.84
CA PHE A 27 -4.10 -11.65 5.54
C PHE A 27 -5.36 -11.17 6.28
N LYS A 28 -5.15 -10.24 7.22
CA LYS A 28 -6.20 -9.33 7.70
C LYS A 28 -5.99 -7.97 7.04
N ILE A 29 -7.05 -7.40 6.49
CA ILE A 29 -7.06 -6.06 5.90
C ILE A 29 -7.72 -5.08 6.86
N ARG A 30 -7.13 -3.90 7.04
CA ARG A 30 -7.72 -2.78 7.80
C ARG A 30 -7.56 -1.46 7.05
N VAL A 31 -8.58 -0.61 7.08
CA VAL A 31 -8.57 0.69 6.40
C VAL A 31 -8.37 1.84 7.39
N PHE A 32 -7.54 2.81 7.02
CA PHE A 32 -7.29 4.05 7.73
C PHE A 32 -7.64 5.24 6.83
N HIS A 33 -8.61 6.06 7.25
CA HIS A 33 -9.06 7.21 6.48
C HIS A 33 -8.21 8.44 6.80
N GLU A 34 -7.65 9.08 5.77
CA GLU A 34 -6.96 10.37 5.85
C GLU A 34 -7.97 11.51 5.62
N ALA A 35 -8.37 12.18 6.70
CA ALA A 35 -9.43 13.19 6.63
C ALA A 35 -9.08 14.43 5.76
N GLU A 36 -7.78 14.71 5.60
CA GLU A 36 -7.29 15.89 4.89
C GLU A 36 -7.34 15.71 3.36
N THR A 37 -7.16 14.48 2.88
CA THR A 37 -7.17 14.14 1.46
C THR A 37 -8.44 13.40 1.05
N GLY A 38 -9.19 12.85 2.01
CA GLY A 38 -10.32 11.95 1.79
C GLY A 38 -9.90 10.55 1.31
N MET A 39 -8.62 10.20 1.42
CA MET A 39 -8.08 8.94 0.91
C MET A 39 -8.10 7.85 1.96
N ASP A 40 -8.36 6.62 1.52
CA ASP A 40 -8.37 5.43 2.37
C ASP A 40 -7.07 4.63 2.20
N HIS A 41 -6.22 4.61 3.21
CA HIS A 41 -5.02 3.79 3.24
C HIS A 41 -5.32 2.42 3.79
N VAL A 42 -4.54 1.42 3.36
CA VAL A 42 -4.77 0.04 3.75
C VAL A 42 -3.56 -0.51 4.49
N VAL A 43 -3.80 -1.32 5.51
CA VAL A 43 -2.77 -2.18 6.10
C VAL A 43 -3.20 -3.63 5.97
N LEU A 44 -2.32 -4.45 5.41
CA LEU A 44 -2.42 -5.90 5.45
C LEU A 44 -1.53 -6.41 6.59
N THR A 45 -2.07 -7.25 7.47
CA THR A 45 -1.30 -7.91 8.53
C THR A 45 -1.44 -9.41 8.45
N LEU A 46 -0.40 -10.12 8.88
CA LEU A 46 -0.38 -11.57 8.99
C LEU A 46 0.30 -11.94 10.32
N GLY A 47 -0.20 -12.99 10.98
CA GLY A 47 0.39 -13.52 12.21
C GLY A 47 0.23 -12.63 13.45
N ASP A 48 0.78 -13.12 14.57
CA ASP A 48 0.87 -12.37 15.83
C ASP A 48 2.17 -11.57 15.87
N MET A 49 2.06 -10.27 16.13
CA MET A 49 3.16 -9.30 16.16
C MET A 49 3.55 -8.90 17.59
N SER A 50 3.10 -9.64 18.61
CA SER A 50 3.36 -9.38 20.03
C SER A 50 4.71 -9.89 20.56
N GLY A 51 5.45 -10.64 19.75
CA GLY A 51 6.72 -11.28 20.14
C GLY A 51 7.88 -10.29 20.36
N PRO A 52 9.03 -10.77 20.89
CA PRO A 52 10.20 -9.94 21.17
C PRO A 52 10.95 -9.49 19.90
N ASP A 53 10.73 -10.16 18.77
CA ASP A 53 11.38 -9.86 17.51
C ASP A 53 10.75 -8.61 16.85
N PRO A 54 11.55 -7.76 16.16
CA PRO A 54 11.01 -6.68 15.35
C PRO A 54 10.02 -7.18 14.29
N VAL A 55 8.96 -6.41 14.07
CA VAL A 55 7.95 -6.68 13.06
C VAL A 55 8.52 -6.36 11.67
N LEU A 56 8.41 -7.30 10.73
CA LEU A 56 8.69 -7.04 9.32
C LEU A 56 7.60 -6.12 8.75
N VAL A 57 8.01 -4.94 8.27
CA VAL A 57 7.07 -3.95 7.73
C VAL A 57 7.51 -3.53 6.33
N ARG A 58 6.56 -3.54 5.38
CA ARG A 58 6.71 -2.92 4.06
C ARG A 58 5.82 -1.68 3.98
N MET A 59 6.40 -0.56 3.56
CA MET A 59 5.63 0.59 3.06
C MET A 59 5.60 0.53 1.54
N HIS A 60 4.40 0.57 0.98
CA HIS A 60 4.16 0.51 -0.46
C HIS A 60 3.30 1.70 -0.88
N SER A 61 3.83 2.55 -1.75
CA SER A 61 3.03 3.60 -2.39
C SER A 61 2.28 2.99 -3.57
N GLU A 62 0.98 3.25 -3.63
CA GLU A 62 0.09 2.83 -4.71
C GLU A 62 0.67 3.13 -6.09
N CYS A 63 0.61 2.12 -6.95
CA CYS A 63 0.94 2.24 -8.36
C CYS A 63 -0.05 1.42 -9.18
N LEU A 64 -1.17 2.02 -9.60
CA LEU A 64 -2.23 1.32 -10.34
C LEU A 64 -1.70 0.57 -11.58
N THR A 65 -0.81 1.22 -12.34
CA THR A 65 -0.25 0.61 -13.54
C THR A 65 0.60 -0.63 -13.23
N GLY A 66 1.38 -0.62 -12.15
CA GLY A 66 2.23 -1.75 -11.78
C GLY A 66 1.47 -2.81 -10.99
N ASP A 67 0.78 -2.39 -9.94
CA ASP A 67 0.16 -3.25 -8.93
C ASP A 67 -1.08 -3.98 -9.47
N VAL A 68 -1.87 -3.32 -10.32
CA VAL A 68 -3.13 -3.86 -10.84
C VAL A 68 -3.00 -4.31 -12.30
N PHE A 69 -2.42 -3.48 -13.17
CA PHE A 69 -2.31 -3.77 -14.59
C PHE A 69 -1.04 -4.51 -15.01
N GLY A 70 -0.12 -4.79 -14.09
CA GLY A 70 1.10 -5.55 -14.37
C GLY A 70 2.04 -4.86 -15.37
N SER A 71 2.08 -3.52 -15.36
CA SER A 71 2.91 -2.74 -16.27
C SER A 71 4.38 -3.11 -16.13
N MET A 72 5.03 -3.37 -17.27
CA MET A 72 6.47 -3.62 -17.35
C MET A 72 7.32 -2.33 -17.35
N ARG A 73 6.69 -1.14 -17.29
CA ARG A 73 7.41 0.16 -17.20
C ARG A 73 7.97 0.44 -15.80
N CYS A 74 7.49 -0.29 -14.80
CA CYS A 74 7.92 -0.18 -13.43
C CYS A 74 7.89 -1.57 -12.78
N ASP A 75 8.56 -1.73 -11.65
CA ASP A 75 8.61 -2.98 -10.91
C ASP A 75 7.66 -3.00 -9.68
N CYS A 76 6.79 -2.00 -9.53
CA CYS A 76 5.93 -1.85 -8.34
C CYS A 76 5.09 -3.10 -8.03
N GLY A 77 4.45 -3.70 -9.04
CA GLY A 77 3.65 -4.92 -8.82
C GLY A 77 4.50 -6.11 -8.38
N ALA A 78 5.70 -6.26 -8.94
CA ALA A 78 6.64 -7.31 -8.51
C ALA A 78 7.13 -7.08 -7.07
N GLN A 79 7.40 -5.82 -6.70
CA GLN A 79 7.78 -5.45 -5.34
C GLN A 79 6.64 -5.69 -4.34
N LEU A 80 5.39 -5.39 -4.71
CA LEU A 80 4.21 -5.64 -3.87
C LEU A 80 4.06 -7.14 -3.59
N ASN A 81 4.11 -7.96 -4.63
CA ASN A 81 3.99 -9.42 -4.51
C ASN A 81 5.14 -10.00 -3.67
N ALA A 82 6.39 -9.60 -3.95
CA ALA A 82 7.54 -10.05 -3.18
C ALA A 82 7.42 -9.68 -1.69
N ALA A 83 6.92 -8.49 -1.37
CA ALA A 83 6.72 -8.09 0.02
C ALA A 83 5.64 -8.92 0.72
N MET A 84 4.52 -9.22 0.05
CA MET A 84 3.49 -10.11 0.61
C MET A 84 4.03 -11.53 0.84
N ASP A 85 4.79 -12.07 -0.12
CA ASP A 85 5.43 -13.39 0.02
C ASP A 85 6.42 -13.41 1.18
N MET A 86 7.25 -12.38 1.35
CA MET A 86 8.18 -12.26 2.48
C MET A 86 7.45 -12.22 3.84
N VAL A 87 6.33 -11.48 3.93
CA VAL A 87 5.52 -11.44 5.15
C VAL A 87 4.93 -12.82 5.45
N ARG A 88 4.42 -13.52 4.43
CA ARG A 88 3.94 -14.91 4.58
C ARG A 88 5.05 -15.84 5.05
N GLU A 89 6.22 -15.79 4.42
CA GLU A 89 7.37 -16.64 4.74
C GLU A 89 7.88 -16.40 6.16
N ARG A 90 7.89 -15.15 6.62
CA ARG A 90 8.22 -14.82 8.03
C ARG A 90 7.17 -15.36 9.00
N GLY A 91 5.92 -15.50 8.56
CA GLY A 91 4.79 -15.95 9.37
C GLY A 91 4.16 -14.85 10.23
N TRP A 92 4.75 -13.65 10.27
CA TRP A 92 4.13 -12.44 10.80
C TRP A 92 4.70 -11.17 10.15
N GLY A 93 3.89 -10.12 10.09
CA GLY A 93 4.32 -8.82 9.58
C GLY A 93 3.17 -7.94 9.10
N ALA A 94 3.52 -6.79 8.54
CA ALA A 94 2.58 -5.83 7.99
C ALA A 94 3.04 -5.23 6.65
N LEU A 95 2.07 -4.95 5.78
CA LEU A 95 2.26 -4.19 4.55
C LEU A 95 1.30 -3.01 4.56
N LEU A 96 1.83 -1.80 4.51
CA LEU A 96 1.06 -0.56 4.40
C LEU A 96 0.97 -0.18 2.93
N TYR A 97 -0.25 -0.13 2.39
CA TYR A 97 -0.55 0.32 1.05
C TYR A 97 -1.09 1.76 1.10
N LEU A 98 -0.22 2.70 0.75
CA LEU A 98 -0.50 4.13 0.84
C LEU A 98 -1.01 4.63 -0.51
N ARG A 99 -2.22 5.20 -0.54
CA ARG A 99 -2.83 5.76 -1.75
C ARG A 99 -2.22 7.09 -2.17
N GLN A 100 -0.95 7.04 -2.56
CA GLN A 100 -0.10 8.17 -2.96
C GLN A 100 0.43 7.96 -4.38
N GLU A 101 -0.48 7.71 -5.31
CA GLU A 101 -0.17 7.43 -6.71
C GLU A 101 0.76 8.48 -7.33
N GLY A 102 1.70 8.03 -8.18
CA GLY A 102 2.64 8.89 -8.89
C GLY A 102 3.60 9.64 -7.96
N ARG A 103 3.90 9.13 -6.77
CA ARG A 103 4.65 9.88 -5.73
C ARG A 103 3.91 11.13 -5.26
N GLY A 104 2.57 11.07 -5.22
CA GLY A 104 1.69 12.14 -4.76
C GLY A 104 1.17 13.09 -5.83
N ILE A 105 1.61 12.99 -7.09
CA ILE A 105 1.06 13.81 -8.19
C ILE A 105 -0.25 13.24 -8.76
N GLY A 106 -0.62 12.02 -8.37
CA GLY A 106 -1.81 11.32 -8.84
C GLY A 106 -1.64 10.66 -10.20
N LEU A 107 -2.62 9.82 -10.55
CA LEU A 107 -2.58 9.00 -11.77
C LEU A 107 -2.55 9.87 -13.04
N HIS A 108 -3.33 10.93 -13.09
CA HIS A 108 -3.44 11.79 -14.27
C HIS A 108 -2.07 12.36 -14.68
N ALA A 109 -1.38 13.02 -13.75
CA ALA A 109 -0.07 13.61 -14.03
C ALA A 109 1.00 12.54 -14.29
N LYS A 110 0.91 11.36 -13.66
CA LYS A 110 1.77 10.21 -13.98
C LYS A 110 1.62 9.76 -15.44
N ILE A 111 0.38 9.66 -15.95
CA ILE A 111 0.16 9.28 -17.35
C ILE A 111 0.61 10.37 -18.31
N GLN A 112 0.46 11.66 -17.97
CA GLN A 112 1.06 12.74 -18.76
C GLN A 112 2.59 12.63 -18.79
N ALA A 113 3.24 12.30 -17.67
CA ALA A 113 4.68 12.07 -17.64
C ALA A 113 5.09 10.86 -18.50
N TYR A 114 4.31 9.77 -18.48
CA TYR A 114 4.53 8.63 -19.37
C TYR A 114 4.42 9.00 -20.84
N HIS A 115 3.47 9.85 -21.20
CA HIS A 115 3.33 10.33 -22.57
C HIS A 115 4.57 11.12 -23.02
N LEU A 116 5.09 12.01 -22.17
CA LEU A 116 6.33 12.75 -22.48
C LEU A 116 7.55 11.83 -22.60
N GLN A 117 7.66 10.80 -21.75
CA GLN A 117 8.73 9.80 -21.84
C GLN A 117 8.65 8.98 -23.13
N ASP A 118 7.44 8.68 -23.61
CA ASP A 118 7.26 8.00 -24.90
C ASP A 118 7.71 8.86 -26.08
N GLU A 119 7.73 10.19 -25.92
CA GLU A 119 8.28 11.15 -26.87
C GLU A 119 9.81 11.37 -26.71
N GLY A 120 10.45 10.67 -25.75
CA GLY A 120 11.90 10.66 -25.56
C GLY A 120 12.42 11.61 -24.49
N ALA A 121 11.55 12.12 -23.61
CA ALA A 121 11.95 12.88 -22.41
C ALA A 121 12.60 12.02 -21.32
#